data_AF-A0A7S2B5F5-F1
#
_entry.id   AF-A0A7S2B5F5-F1
#
_cell.length_a   1.000
_cell.length_b   1.000
_cell.length_c   1.000
_cell.angle_alpha   90.00
_cell.angle_beta   90.00
_cell.angle_gamma   90.00
#
_symmetry.space_group_name_H-M   'P 1'
#
loop_
_entity.id
_entity.type
_entity.pdbx_description
1 polymer ?
#
loop_
_entity_poly.entity_id
_entity_poly.type
_entity_poly.pdbx_seq_one_letter_code
_entity_poly.pdbx_strand_id
1 'polypeptide(L)'
;MRLRRWAMFITNIEQLVASHVDPYVIRLLTQLTLFILLHHFVACLYWAIAWQTPVWTGDAETGEEGECGSWCPHTFLDQPDLYETPEYDPAPFQDRYFFSMYWAVTTTQAGLMGKPVTLQQYLFSSVLIVLGLLVDASLIGSMSKLMENLDAGRASKKAHFDEIDQSLRYRRVPKFLHKRIRDYYEYLWECGHSAQDDKLF
;
A
#
# COMPACT_ATOMS: atom_id res chain seq x y z
N MET A 1 7.12 -30.49 -2.18
CA MET A 1 6.18 -30.95 -1.11
C MET A 1 5.84 -29.89 -0.06
N ARG A 2 6.73 -28.93 0.28
CA ARG A 2 6.46 -27.88 1.29
C ARG A 2 5.48 -26.77 0.85
N LEU A 3 5.54 -26.34 -0.42
CA LEU A 3 4.64 -25.33 -0.98
C LEU A 3 3.15 -25.73 -0.93
N ARG A 4 2.83 -27.02 -1.11
CA ARG A 4 1.45 -27.52 -1.10
C ARG A 4 0.83 -27.52 0.31
N ARG A 5 1.66 -27.69 1.35
CA ARG A 5 1.22 -27.57 2.75
C ARG A 5 1.00 -26.11 3.15
N TRP A 6 1.85 -25.21 2.65
CA TRP A 6 1.67 -23.76 2.83
C TRP A 6 0.40 -23.26 2.16
N ALA A 7 0.13 -23.68 0.92
CA ALA A 7 -1.11 -23.33 0.21
C ALA A 7 -2.36 -23.79 0.98
N MET A 8 -2.37 -25.04 1.49
CA MET A 8 -3.50 -25.54 2.28
C MET A 8 -3.65 -24.86 3.65
N PHE A 9 -2.54 -24.47 4.28
CA PHE A 9 -2.57 -23.76 5.55
C PHE A 9 -3.14 -22.35 5.40
N ILE A 10 -2.76 -21.64 4.31
CA ILE A 10 -3.32 -20.33 3.96
C ILE A 10 -4.83 -20.45 3.70
N THR A 11 -5.28 -21.41 2.90
CA THR A 11 -6.72 -21.57 2.62
C THR A 11 -7.54 -21.92 3.86
N ASN A 12 -6.98 -22.70 4.80
CA ASN A 12 -7.66 -23.05 6.04
C ASN A 12 -7.77 -21.85 7.00
N ILE A 13 -6.73 -21.02 7.08
CA ILE A 13 -6.77 -19.76 7.84
C ILE A 13 -7.74 -18.78 7.19
N GLU A 14 -7.72 -18.66 5.87
CA GLU A 14 -8.67 -17.82 5.12
C GLU A 14 -10.11 -18.23 5.41
N GLN A 15 -10.43 -19.52 5.43
CA GLN A 15 -11.77 -20.01 5.80
C GLN A 15 -12.15 -19.72 7.26
N LEU A 16 -11.19 -19.85 8.19
CA LEU A 16 -11.43 -19.56 9.60
C LEU A 16 -11.65 -18.06 9.83
N VAL A 17 -10.86 -17.21 9.19
CA VAL A 17 -10.91 -15.74 9.32
C VAL A 17 -12.09 -15.15 8.54
N ALA A 18 -12.44 -15.69 7.37
CA ALA A 18 -13.61 -15.26 6.58
C ALA A 18 -14.94 -15.43 7.31
N SER A 19 -14.99 -16.28 8.34
CA SER A 19 -16.19 -16.42 9.17
C SER A 19 -16.44 -15.22 10.10
N HIS A 20 -15.41 -14.44 10.41
CA HIS A 20 -15.49 -13.31 11.34
C HIS A 20 -15.08 -11.96 10.73
N VAL A 21 -14.39 -11.97 9.58
CA VAL A 21 -13.82 -10.77 8.94
C VAL A 21 -14.30 -10.69 7.51
N ASP A 22 -14.69 -9.47 7.11
CA ASP A 22 -15.13 -9.17 5.76
C ASP A 22 -14.04 -9.53 4.72
N PRO A 23 -14.40 -10.18 3.59
CA PRO A 23 -13.44 -10.56 2.55
C PRO A 23 -12.61 -9.39 1.99
N TYR A 24 -13.14 -8.16 1.97
CA TYR A 24 -12.41 -6.96 1.55
C TYR A 24 -11.26 -6.61 2.50
N VAL A 25 -11.47 -6.81 3.81
CA VAL A 25 -10.45 -6.58 4.84
C VAL A 25 -9.32 -7.62 4.74
N ILE A 26 -9.67 -8.90 4.56
CA ILE A 26 -8.66 -9.97 4.37
C ILE A 26 -7.79 -9.68 3.16
N ARG A 27 -8.42 -9.32 2.03
CA ARG A 27 -7.71 -8.97 0.81
C ARG A 27 -6.74 -7.79 1.04
N LEU A 28 -7.17 -6.76 1.75
CA LEU A 28 -6.33 -5.60 2.08
C LEU A 28 -5.15 -6.00 2.97
N LEU A 29 -5.39 -6.76 4.04
CA LEU A 29 -4.32 -7.22 4.96
C LEU A 29 -3.28 -8.09 4.24
N THR A 30 -3.74 -9.00 3.38
CA THR A 30 -2.84 -9.79 2.53
C THR A 30 -2.01 -8.90 1.63
N GLN A 31 -2.62 -7.89 1.00
CA GLN A 31 -1.91 -6.97 0.13
C GLN A 31 -0.91 -6.07 0.88
N LEU A 32 -1.24 -5.62 2.09
CA LEU A 32 -0.32 -4.90 2.97
C LEU A 32 0.86 -5.79 3.40
N THR A 33 0.60 -7.05 3.70
CA THR A 33 1.66 -8.02 4.05
C THR A 33 2.59 -8.24 2.86
N LEU A 34 2.05 -8.42 1.66
CA LEU A 34 2.85 -8.54 0.43
C LEU A 34 3.65 -7.26 0.14
N PHE A 35 3.08 -6.09 0.39
CA PHE A 35 3.77 -4.80 0.24
C PHE A 35 5.00 -4.72 1.15
N ILE A 36 4.86 -5.06 2.44
CA ILE A 36 5.96 -5.05 3.41
C ILE A 36 7.05 -6.06 3.02
N LEU A 37 6.65 -7.28 2.65
CA LEU A 37 7.60 -8.30 2.20
C LEU A 37 8.36 -7.86 0.95
N LEU A 38 7.68 -7.28 -0.04
CA LEU A 38 8.31 -6.76 -1.25
C LEU A 38 9.34 -5.69 -0.91
N HIS A 39 9.00 -4.74 -0.05
CA HIS A 39 9.94 -3.72 0.40
C HIS A 39 11.16 -4.34 1.08
N HIS A 40 10.96 -5.37 1.91
CA HIS A 40 12.07 -6.06 2.57
C HIS A 40 13.02 -6.69 1.55
N PHE A 41 12.48 -7.36 0.52
CA PHE A 41 13.30 -7.91 -0.57
C PHE A 41 14.04 -6.81 -1.34
N VAL A 42 13.38 -5.68 -1.62
CA VAL A 42 14.01 -4.53 -2.30
C VAL A 42 15.14 -3.94 -1.46
N ALA A 43 14.94 -3.78 -0.15
CA ALA A 43 15.95 -3.27 0.76
C ALA A 43 17.17 -4.20 0.88
N CYS A 44 16.94 -5.51 1.00
CA CYS A 44 18.02 -6.50 0.98
C CYS A 44 18.77 -6.51 -0.35
N LEU A 45 18.05 -6.38 -1.47
CA LEU A 45 18.64 -6.34 -2.80
C LEU A 45 19.46 -5.05 -3.01
N TYR A 46 18.95 -3.91 -2.55
CA TYR A 46 19.67 -2.64 -2.52
C TYR A 46 20.96 -2.76 -1.73
N TRP A 47 20.90 -3.29 -0.50
CA TRP A 47 22.09 -3.49 0.32
C TRP A 47 23.10 -4.44 -0.36
N ALA A 48 22.62 -5.52 -0.99
CA ALA A 48 23.47 -6.46 -1.72
C ALA A 48 24.17 -5.81 -2.93
N ILE A 49 23.46 -4.95 -3.68
CA ILE A 49 24.04 -4.21 -4.81
C ILE A 49 25.04 -3.16 -4.29
N ALA A 50 24.67 -2.41 -3.26
CA ALA A 50 25.53 -1.39 -2.67
C ALA A 50 26.83 -1.96 -2.10
N TRP A 51 26.80 -3.18 -1.56
CA TRP A 51 28.00 -3.89 -1.12
C TRP A 51 28.90 -4.34 -2.28
N GLN A 52 28.30 -4.63 -3.44
CA GLN A 52 29.03 -5.11 -4.61
C GLN A 52 29.56 -3.99 -5.50
N THR A 53 29.10 -2.75 -5.34
CA THR A 53 29.57 -1.61 -6.13
C THR A 53 30.90 -1.10 -5.56
N PRO A 54 32.05 -1.39 -6.20
CA PRO A 54 33.29 -0.74 -5.82
C PRO A 54 33.16 0.76 -6.07
N VAL A 55 33.60 1.51 -5.07
CA VAL A 55 33.87 2.94 -5.09
C VAL A 55 34.53 3.34 -6.43
N TRP A 56 33.85 4.12 -7.28
CA TRP A 56 34.30 4.42 -8.65
C TRP A 56 33.97 5.86 -9.06
N THR A 57 34.52 6.83 -8.34
CA THR A 57 34.76 8.18 -8.87
C THR A 57 36.14 8.66 -8.46
N GLY A 58 37.17 7.94 -8.88
CA GLY A 58 38.55 8.40 -8.85
C GLY A 58 38.98 8.75 -10.26
N ASP A 59 39.75 9.83 -10.43
CA ASP A 59 40.33 10.17 -11.72
C ASP A 59 41.27 9.03 -12.15
N ALA A 60 41.00 8.41 -13.30
CA ALA A 60 41.82 7.30 -13.82
C ALA A 60 43.30 7.69 -14.05
N GLU A 61 43.61 8.99 -14.01
CA GLU A 61 44.94 9.57 -14.17
C GLU A 61 45.71 9.71 -12.84
N THR A 62 45.04 9.83 -11.68
CA THR A 62 45.68 10.03 -10.37
C THR A 62 45.77 8.75 -9.53
N GLY A 63 44.97 7.74 -9.83
CA GLY A 63 44.96 6.47 -9.08
C GLY A 63 44.37 6.59 -7.67
N GLU A 64 43.65 7.68 -7.39
CA GLU A 64 42.92 7.85 -6.13
C GLU A 64 41.69 6.93 -6.11
N GLU A 65 41.50 6.21 -5.02
CA GLU A 65 40.25 5.48 -4.77
C GLU A 65 39.12 6.51 -4.70
N GLY A 66 38.10 6.35 -5.54
CA GLY A 66 37.03 7.35 -5.63
C GLY A 66 36.21 7.52 -4.36
N GLU A 67 35.12 8.27 -4.43
CA GLU A 67 34.12 8.31 -3.36
C GLU A 67 32.89 7.48 -3.77
N CYS A 68 32.22 6.82 -2.82
CA CYS A 68 30.93 6.24 -3.10
C CYS A 68 29.94 7.40 -3.31
N GLY A 69 29.42 7.55 -4.52
CA GLY A 69 28.43 8.60 -4.81
C GLY A 69 27.23 8.49 -3.87
N SER A 70 26.51 9.60 -3.69
CA SER A 70 25.38 9.75 -2.74
C SER A 70 24.27 8.69 -2.80
N TRP A 71 24.26 7.78 -3.78
CA TRP A 71 23.37 6.62 -3.83
C TRP A 71 23.76 5.51 -2.82
N CYS A 72 25.01 5.47 -2.39
CA CYS A 72 25.52 4.44 -1.48
C CYS A 72 25.11 4.69 -0.01
N PRO A 73 24.87 3.63 0.79
CA PRO A 73 24.56 3.77 2.21
C PRO A 73 25.70 4.36 3.05
N HIS A 74 26.95 4.04 2.71
CA HIS A 74 28.14 4.48 3.47
C HIS A 74 28.23 6.01 3.57
N THR A 75 27.79 6.75 2.54
CA THR A 75 27.77 8.22 2.55
C THR A 75 26.88 8.80 3.66
N PHE A 76 25.86 8.06 4.11
CA PHE A 76 24.95 8.49 5.18
C PHE A 76 25.22 7.80 6.52
N LEU A 77 25.68 6.55 6.47
CA LEU A 77 25.85 5.70 7.64
C LEU A 77 27.27 5.69 8.19
N ASP A 78 28.26 6.26 7.51
CA ASP A 78 29.66 6.23 7.93
C ASP A 78 30.18 7.66 8.20
N GLN A 79 29.29 8.59 8.57
CA GLN A 79 29.69 9.94 8.91
C GLN A 79 30.40 9.94 10.28
N PRO A 80 31.58 10.58 10.38
CA PRO A 80 32.44 10.53 11.58
C PRO A 80 31.79 11.15 12.83
N ASP A 81 30.71 11.92 12.66
CA ASP A 81 30.04 12.63 13.74
C ASP A 81 28.88 11.83 14.37
N LEU A 82 28.43 10.74 13.73
CA LEU A 82 27.26 9.96 14.14
C LEU A 82 27.60 8.83 15.13
N TYR A 83 28.83 8.34 15.11
CA TYR A 83 29.31 7.26 15.98
C TYR A 83 30.67 7.69 16.52
N GLU A 84 30.73 8.14 17.78
CA GLU A 84 31.99 8.41 18.47
C GLU A 84 32.71 7.09 18.78
N THR A 85 33.14 6.36 17.75
CA THR A 85 33.91 5.12 17.91
C THR A 85 35.39 5.39 17.59
N PRO A 86 36.35 4.89 18.40
CA PRO A 86 37.78 5.14 18.19
C PRO A 86 38.36 4.37 17.00
N GLU A 87 37.56 3.54 16.35
CA GLU A 87 37.94 2.58 15.33
C GLU A 87 36.81 2.57 14.29
N TYR A 88 37.19 2.41 13.01
CA TYR A 88 36.31 2.33 11.85
C TYR A 88 35.40 1.10 11.95
N ASP A 89 34.41 1.15 12.85
CA ASP A 89 33.47 0.07 13.10
C ASP A 89 32.23 0.33 12.24
N PRO A 90 31.87 -0.57 11.31
CA PRO A 90 30.71 -0.36 10.46
C PRO A 90 29.45 -0.16 11.30
N ALA A 91 28.57 0.75 10.86
CA ALA A 91 27.29 1.03 11.51
C ALA A 91 26.55 -0.26 11.93
N PRO A 92 25.90 -0.28 13.10
CA PRO A 92 25.26 -1.49 13.61
C PRO A 92 24.22 -2.03 12.63
N PHE A 93 23.99 -3.34 12.66
CA PHE A 93 23.09 -4.02 11.72
C PHE A 93 21.70 -3.39 11.66
N GLN A 94 21.19 -2.89 12.79
CA GLN A 94 19.87 -2.26 12.87
C GLN A 94 19.81 -0.99 12.00
N ASP A 95 20.81 -0.13 12.09
CA ASP A 95 20.85 1.13 11.32
C ASP A 95 20.97 0.85 9.84
N ARG A 96 21.81 -0.13 9.46
CA ARG A 96 21.96 -0.60 8.08
C ARG A 96 20.64 -1.13 7.52
N TYR A 97 19.93 -1.94 8.31
CA TYR A 97 18.64 -2.50 7.92
C TYR A 97 17.57 -1.43 7.77
N PHE A 98 17.35 -0.59 8.79
CA PHE A 98 16.32 0.44 8.74
C PHE A 98 16.61 1.52 7.70
N PHE A 99 17.88 1.87 7.48
CA PHE A 99 18.25 2.75 6.38
C PHE A 99 17.94 2.13 5.01
N SER A 100 18.30 0.86 4.78
CA SER A 100 17.98 0.18 3.53
C SER A 100 16.48 0.07 3.29
N MET A 101 15.71 -0.12 4.38
CA MET A 101 14.26 -0.16 4.34
C MET A 101 13.66 1.20 3.99
N TYR A 102 14.17 2.26 4.64
CA TYR A 102 13.79 3.63 4.35
C TYR A 102 14.08 3.98 2.88
N TRP A 103 15.29 3.66 2.39
CA TRP A 103 15.68 3.86 0.99
C TRP A 103 14.73 3.14 0.02
N ALA A 104 14.38 1.89 0.31
CA ALA A 104 13.47 1.10 -0.52
C ALA A 104 12.08 1.77 -0.62
N VAL A 105 11.48 2.12 0.53
CA VAL A 105 10.17 2.78 0.57
C VAL A 105 10.19 4.12 -0.17
N THR A 106 11.20 4.96 0.09
CA THR A 106 11.30 6.26 -0.55
C THR A 106 11.47 6.13 -2.07
N THR A 107 12.32 5.22 -2.54
CA THR A 107 12.56 5.02 -3.98
C THR A 107 11.32 4.47 -4.69
N THR A 108 10.61 3.52 -4.08
CA THR A 108 9.37 2.96 -4.61
C THR A 108 8.26 4.03 -4.71
N GLN A 109 8.23 5.00 -3.80
CA GLN A 109 7.34 6.15 -3.83
C GLN A 109 7.82 7.29 -4.73
N ALA A 110 8.73 7.01 -5.66
CA ALA A 110 9.36 7.99 -6.56
C ALA A 110 10.10 9.14 -5.83
N GLY A 111 10.45 8.95 -4.56
CA GLY A 111 11.36 9.81 -3.83
C GLY A 111 12.80 9.57 -4.27
N LEU A 112 13.59 10.64 -4.34
CA LEU A 112 14.99 10.57 -4.75
C LEU A 112 15.89 10.50 -3.52
N MET A 113 16.63 9.40 -3.39
CA MET A 113 17.62 9.19 -2.32
C MET A 113 18.98 8.93 -2.95
N GLY A 114 19.76 10.00 -3.06
CA GLY A 114 21.06 9.97 -3.72
C GLY A 114 20.96 9.88 -5.25
N LYS A 115 22.02 10.29 -5.93
CA LYS A 115 22.11 10.23 -7.39
C LYS A 115 22.79 8.92 -7.82
N PRO A 116 22.12 8.04 -8.58
CA PRO A 116 22.77 6.90 -9.22
C PRO A 116 23.96 7.36 -10.07
N VAL A 117 25.08 6.64 -10.00
CA VAL A 117 26.31 6.98 -10.74
C VAL A 117 26.56 5.95 -11.83
N THR A 118 26.30 4.66 -11.56
CA THR A 118 26.55 3.58 -12.52
C THR A 118 25.30 3.23 -13.34
N LEU A 119 25.48 2.73 -14.56
CA LEU A 119 24.37 2.27 -15.42
C LEU A 119 23.49 1.23 -14.70
N GLN A 120 24.10 0.34 -13.92
CA GLN A 120 23.39 -0.66 -13.13
C GLN A 120 22.48 0.00 -12.08
N GLN A 121 22.96 1.01 -11.35
CA GLN A 121 22.17 1.75 -10.37
C GLN A 121 21.02 2.52 -11.03
N TYR A 122 21.25 3.12 -12.21
CA TYR A 122 20.20 3.79 -12.99
C TYR A 122 19.11 2.82 -13.42
N LEU A 123 19.47 1.67 -14.01
CA LEU A 123 18.51 0.68 -14.46
C LEU A 123 17.73 0.09 -13.30
N PHE A 124 18.41 -0.26 -12.21
CA PHE A 124 17.78 -0.80 -11.00
C PHE A 124 16.78 0.18 -10.39
N SER A 125 17.20 1.43 -10.15
CA SER A 125 16.35 2.44 -9.52
C SER A 125 15.16 2.81 -10.43
N SER A 126 15.38 2.94 -11.74
CA SER A 126 14.30 3.27 -12.70
C SER A 126 13.24 2.16 -12.77
N VAL A 127 13.65 0.90 -12.81
CA VAL A 127 12.73 -0.25 -12.81
C VAL A 127 11.94 -0.31 -11.51
N LEU A 128 12.60 -0.08 -10.36
CA LEU A 128 11.92 -0.08 -9.06
C LEU A 128 10.91 1.04 -8.91
N ILE A 129 11.18 2.24 -9.43
CA ILE A 129 10.22 3.35 -9.41
C ILE A 129 8.96 2.95 -10.21
N VAL A 130 9.12 2.43 -11.42
CA VAL A 130 7.96 2.02 -12.26
C VAL A 130 7.18 0.89 -11.61
N LEU A 131 7.85 -0.15 -11.11
CA LEU A 131 7.20 -1.25 -10.40
C LEU A 131 6.51 -0.77 -9.12
N GLY A 132 7.13 0.16 -8.40
CA GLY A 132 6.57 0.76 -7.19
C GLY A 132 5.25 1.46 -7.43
N LEU A 133 5.20 2.32 -8.46
CA LEU A 133 3.97 3.01 -8.86
C LEU A 133 2.83 2.04 -9.18
N LEU A 134 3.12 0.89 -9.81
CA LEU A 134 2.12 -0.13 -10.11
C LEU A 134 1.61 -0.82 -8.83
N VAL A 135 2.50 -1.14 -7.90
CA VAL A 135 2.12 -1.74 -6.61
C VAL A 135 1.30 -0.74 -5.78
N ASP A 136 1.70 0.52 -5.71
CA ASP A 136 1.01 1.57 -4.98
C ASP A 136 -0.40 1.82 -5.53
N ALA A 137 -0.53 1.87 -6.87
CA ALA A 137 -1.83 1.98 -7.51
C ALA A 137 -2.76 0.80 -7.15
N SER A 138 -2.22 -0.42 -7.09
CA SER A 138 -2.98 -1.59 -6.69
C SER A 138 -3.43 -1.50 -5.23
N LEU A 139 -2.59 -0.95 -4.34
CA LEU A 139 -2.88 -0.80 -2.91
C LEU A 139 -4.05 0.16 -2.70
N ILE A 140 -3.98 1.33 -3.34
CA ILE A 140 -5.05 2.33 -3.33
C ILE A 140 -6.35 1.70 -3.86
N GLY A 141 -6.29 0.95 -4.96
CA GLY A 141 -7.48 0.31 -5.52
C GLY A 141 -8.16 -0.69 -4.59
N SER A 142 -7.39 -1.41 -3.76
CA SER A 142 -7.96 -2.31 -2.73
C SER A 142 -8.50 -1.55 -1.53
N MET A 143 -7.89 -0.43 -1.15
CA MET A 143 -8.42 0.47 -0.11
C MET A 143 -9.76 1.09 -0.53
N SER A 144 -9.88 1.54 -1.79
CA SER A 144 -11.13 2.10 -2.32
C SER A 144 -12.29 1.09 -2.25
N LYS A 145 -12.05 -0.18 -2.61
CA LYS A 145 -13.07 -1.24 -2.52
C LYS A 145 -13.53 -1.50 -1.09
N LEU A 146 -12.62 -1.43 -0.13
CA LEU A 146 -12.98 -1.53 1.28
C LEU A 146 -13.87 -0.34 1.69
N MET A 147 -13.54 0.87 1.29
CA MET A 147 -14.34 2.06 1.58
C MET A 147 -15.75 1.96 0.97
N GLU A 148 -15.84 1.54 -0.30
CA GLU A 148 -17.12 1.29 -0.98
C GLU A 148 -17.96 0.24 -0.25
N ASN A 149 -17.34 -0.83 0.24
CA ASN A 149 -18.04 -1.88 0.99
C ASN A 149 -18.52 -1.39 2.37
N LEU A 150 -17.71 -0.59 3.07
CA LEU A 150 -18.09 0.00 4.36
C LEU A 150 -19.30 0.94 4.23
N ASP A 151 -19.37 1.68 3.12
CA ASP A 151 -20.48 2.60 2.85
C ASP A 151 -21.61 1.96 2.02
N ALA A 152 -21.50 0.70 1.59
CA ALA A 152 -22.46 0.06 0.69
C ALA A 152 -23.90 0.09 1.21
N GLY A 153 -24.10 -0.18 2.51
CA GLY A 153 -25.43 -0.14 3.13
C GLY A 153 -26.04 1.27 3.15
N ARG A 154 -25.22 2.29 3.41
CA ARG A 154 -25.64 3.70 3.39
C ARG A 154 -25.90 4.18 1.96
N ALA A 155 -25.07 3.78 1.02
CA ALA A 155 -25.22 4.08 -0.39
C ALA A 155 -26.51 3.47 -0.97
N SER A 156 -26.81 2.21 -0.62
CA SER A 156 -28.06 1.53 -1.00
C SER A 156 -29.29 2.23 -0.43
N LYS A 157 -29.30 2.55 0.88
CA LYS A 157 -30.38 3.35 1.51
C LYS A 157 -30.58 4.65 0.73
N LYS A 158 -29.50 5.42 0.52
CA LYS A 158 -29.54 6.70 -0.18
C LYS A 158 -30.11 6.58 -1.60
N ALA A 159 -29.65 5.60 -2.38
CA ALA A 159 -30.12 5.38 -3.74
C ALA A 159 -31.62 5.08 -3.79
N HIS A 160 -32.13 4.26 -2.87
CA HIS A 160 -33.56 3.94 -2.78
C HIS A 160 -34.41 5.18 -2.44
N PHE A 161 -33.97 5.99 -1.48
CA PHE A 161 -34.66 7.24 -1.14
C PHE A 161 -34.62 8.26 -2.29
N ASP A 162 -33.50 8.33 -3.03
CA ASP A 162 -33.36 9.21 -4.19
C ASP A 162 -34.33 8.78 -5.33
N GLU A 163 -34.57 7.48 -5.53
CA GLU A 163 -35.56 6.96 -6.49
C GLU A 163 -37.00 7.31 -6.10
N ILE A 164 -37.37 7.09 -4.82
CA ILE A 164 -38.69 7.48 -4.30
C ILE A 164 -38.93 8.98 -4.51
N ASP A 165 -37.93 9.79 -4.19
CA ASP A 165 -38.00 11.24 -4.38
C ASP A 165 -38.22 11.62 -5.84
N GLN A 166 -37.53 10.96 -6.77
CA GLN A 166 -37.67 11.20 -8.19
C GLN A 166 -39.08 10.85 -8.68
N SER A 167 -39.65 9.72 -8.23
CA SER A 167 -41.01 9.30 -8.55
C SER A 167 -42.06 10.29 -8.03
N LEU A 168 -41.91 10.77 -6.80
CA LEU A 168 -42.82 11.77 -6.20
C LEU A 168 -42.74 13.13 -6.91
N ARG A 169 -41.54 13.56 -7.30
CA ARG A 169 -41.33 14.78 -8.09
C ARG A 169 -41.97 14.68 -9.46
N TYR A 170 -41.80 13.55 -10.15
CA TYR A 170 -42.40 13.32 -11.48
C TYR A 170 -43.92 13.42 -11.44
N ARG A 171 -44.56 12.85 -10.40
CA ARG A 171 -46.01 12.90 -10.19
C ARG A 171 -46.52 14.23 -9.59
N ARG A 172 -45.64 15.21 -9.35
CA ARG A 172 -45.96 16.53 -8.75
C ARG A 172 -46.70 16.42 -7.41
N VAL A 173 -46.28 15.49 -6.55
CA VAL A 173 -46.87 15.31 -5.23
C VAL A 173 -46.62 16.55 -4.36
N PRO A 174 -47.63 17.08 -3.64
CA PRO A 174 -47.45 18.24 -2.77
C PRO A 174 -46.49 17.95 -1.60
N LYS A 175 -45.69 18.95 -1.20
CA LYS A 175 -44.58 18.80 -0.26
C LYS A 175 -44.95 18.17 1.09
N PHE A 176 -46.15 18.44 1.60
CA PHE A 176 -46.62 17.86 2.87
C PHE A 176 -46.76 16.33 2.76
N LEU A 177 -47.24 15.84 1.62
CA LEU A 177 -47.45 14.42 1.37
C LEU A 177 -46.11 13.75 1.04
N HIS A 178 -45.22 14.46 0.33
CA HIS A 178 -43.84 14.02 0.09
C HIS A 178 -43.12 13.71 1.40
N LYS A 179 -43.13 14.64 2.36
CA LYS A 179 -42.49 14.43 3.67
C LYS A 179 -43.08 13.22 4.39
N ARG A 180 -44.41 13.11 4.45
CA ARG A 180 -45.10 12.01 5.12
C ARG A 180 -44.80 10.64 4.49
N ILE A 181 -44.65 10.58 3.17
CA ILE A 181 -44.24 9.37 2.46
C ILE A 181 -42.79 9.02 2.82
N ARG A 182 -41.87 9.99 2.81
CA ARG A 182 -40.48 9.75 3.17
C ARG A 182 -40.34 9.27 4.62
N ASP A 183 -41.00 9.93 5.57
CA ASP A 183 -40.96 9.56 6.99
C ASP A 183 -41.47 8.12 7.21
N TYR A 184 -42.48 7.68 6.43
CA TYR A 184 -42.98 6.31 6.47
C TYR A 184 -41.96 5.29 5.94
N TYR A 185 -41.32 5.55 4.79
CA TYR A 185 -40.29 4.65 4.25
C TYR A 185 -39.02 4.62 5.10
N GLU A 186 -38.67 5.73 5.75
CA GLU A 186 -37.56 5.78 6.71
C GLU A 186 -37.84 4.91 7.93
N TYR A 187 -39.05 5.00 8.50
CA TYR A 187 -39.48 4.11 9.57
C TYR A 187 -39.46 2.63 9.14
N LEU A 188 -39.95 2.30 7.94
CA LEU A 188 -39.93 0.92 7.42
C LEU A 188 -38.50 0.38 7.29
N TRP A 189 -37.55 1.21 6.87
CA TRP A 189 -36.14 0.84 6.75
C TRP A 189 -35.51 0.58 8.13
N GLU A 190 -35.81 1.42 9.12
CA GLU A 190 -35.32 1.25 10.50
C GLU A 190 -35.93 0.03 11.19
N CYS A 191 -37.18 -0.32 10.87
CA CYS A 191 -37.82 -1.54 11.34
C CYS A 191 -37.42 -2.82 10.58
N GLY A 192 -36.52 -2.72 9.58
CA GLY A 192 -36.04 -3.86 8.80
C GLY A 192 -37.08 -4.48 7.84
N HIS A 193 -38.21 -3.79 7.59
CA HIS A 193 -39.28 -4.27 6.71
C HIS A 193 -38.99 -4.02 5.22
N SER A 194 -38.06 -3.12 4.90
CA SER A 194 -37.73 -2.73 3.53
C SER A 194 -37.11 -3.86 2.67
N ALA A 195 -36.49 -4.88 3.28
CA ALA A 195 -35.86 -5.97 2.54
C ALA A 195 -36.85 -7.01 1.96
N GLN A 196 -38.11 -7.00 2.40
CA GLN A 196 -39.11 -8.00 2.00
C GLN A 196 -39.93 -7.56 0.77
N ASP A 197 -40.08 -6.25 0.54
CA ASP A 197 -41.02 -5.70 -0.46
C ASP A 197 -40.42 -5.52 -1.86
N ASP A 198 -39.09 -5.51 -2.02
CA ASP A 198 -38.42 -5.46 -3.34
C ASP A 198 -38.61 -6.75 -4.17
N LYS A 199 -39.23 -7.79 -3.61
CA LYS A 199 -39.59 -9.04 -4.32
C LYS A 199 -41.04 -9.11 -4.78
N LEU A 200 -41.83 -8.06 -4.55
CA LEU A 200 -43.28 -8.06 -4.80
C LEU A 200 -43.70 -7.28 -6.06
N PHE A 201 -42.75 -6.79 -6.85
CA PHE A 201 -43.00 -6.16 -8.16
C PHE A 201 -42.13 -6.75 -9.25
#